data_AF-A0A078JYW2-F1
#
_entry.id   AF-A0A078JYW2-F1
#
_cell.length_a   1.000
_cell.length_b   1.000
_cell.length_c   1.000
_cell.angle_alpha   90.00
_cell.angle_beta   90.00
_cell.angle_gamma   90.00
#
_symmetry.space_group_name_H-M   'P 1'
#
loop_
_entity.id
_entity.type
_entity.pdbx_description
1 polymer ?
#
loop_
_entity_poly.entity_id
_entity_poly.type
_entity_poly.pdbx_seq_one_letter_code
_entity_poly.pdbx_strand_id
1 'polypeptide(L)'
;MHPIYRLLHPHFRYTMEINARARQVLINVGGIIESCFWPGKYSLELSSDVYDKLWRFDREGLPADLISRGLAVEDETAEHGLRLTIPDYPFANDGLMLWDALKEWVTDM
;
A
#
# COMPACT_ATOMS: atom_id res chain seq x y z
N MET A 1 3.95 28.92 -3.28
CA MET A 1 4.24 27.47 -3.13
C MET A 1 3.04 26.82 -2.46
N HIS A 2 2.48 25.75 -3.03
CA HIS A 2 1.27 25.12 -2.49
C HIS A 2 1.64 24.23 -1.27
N PRO A 3 0.95 24.36 -0.11
CA PRO A 3 1.30 23.60 1.10
C PRO A 3 1.22 22.09 0.89
N ILE A 4 0.20 21.60 0.19
CA ILE A 4 0.05 20.17 -0.13
C ILE A 4 1.18 19.65 -1.03
N TYR A 5 1.74 20.48 -1.93
CA TYR A 5 2.90 20.07 -2.72
C TYR A 5 4.11 19.83 -1.80
N ARG A 6 4.35 20.73 -0.84
CA ARG A 6 5.46 20.58 0.12
C ARG A 6 5.32 19.33 0.97
N LEU A 7 4.09 19.00 1.38
CA LEU A 7 3.76 17.80 2.14
C LEU A 7 4.03 16.53 1.32
N LEU A 8 3.48 16.44 0.10
CA LEU A 8 3.49 15.20 -0.68
C LEU A 8 4.78 14.96 -1.47
N HIS A 9 5.46 16.02 -1.92
CA HIS A 9 6.59 15.89 -2.84
C HIS A 9 7.73 14.97 -2.35
N PRO A 10 8.15 15.00 -1.08
CA PRO A 10 9.18 14.08 -0.58
C PRO A 10 8.81 12.60 -0.74
N HIS A 11 7.53 12.25 -0.69
CA HIS A 11 7.04 10.87 -0.81
C HIS A 11 7.07 10.33 -2.26
N PHE A 12 7.33 11.17 -3.26
CA PHE A 12 7.48 10.76 -4.66
C PHE A 12 8.94 10.61 -5.12
N ARG A 13 9.90 10.75 -4.20
CA ARG A 13 11.32 10.70 -4.52
C ARG A 13 11.68 9.37 -5.19
N TYR A 14 12.24 9.45 -6.40
CA TYR A 14 12.64 8.33 -7.27
C TYR A 14 11.51 7.42 -7.81
N THR A 15 10.23 7.65 -7.46
CA THR A 15 9.11 6.80 -7.89
C THR A 15 9.02 6.68 -9.41
N MET A 16 9.12 7.80 -10.15
CA MET A 16 9.07 7.76 -11.61
C MET A 16 10.32 7.13 -12.24
N GLU A 17 11.49 7.33 -11.63
CA GLU A 17 12.75 6.78 -12.13
C GLU A 17 12.74 5.25 -12.06
N ILE A 18 12.40 4.68 -10.89
CA ILE A 18 12.35 3.23 -10.74
C ILE A 18 11.24 2.62 -11.61
N ASN A 19 10.08 3.28 -11.74
CA ASN A 19 8.99 2.79 -12.59
C ASN A 19 9.37 2.81 -14.08
N ALA A 20 10.13 3.81 -14.54
CA ALA A 20 10.64 3.87 -15.91
C ALA A 20 11.61 2.71 -16.19
N ARG A 21 12.55 2.46 -15.27
CA ARG A 21 13.47 1.30 -15.37
C ARG A 21 12.71 -0.01 -15.32
N ALA A 22 11.70 -0.14 -14.46
CA ALA A 22 10.88 -1.34 -14.36
C ALA A 22 10.19 -1.67 -15.69
N ARG A 23 9.63 -0.68 -16.39
CA ARG A 23 9.04 -0.89 -17.73
C ARG A 23 10.04 -1.30 -18.81
N GLN A 24 11.34 -1.05 -18.62
CA GLN A 24 12.38 -1.39 -19.59
C GLN A 24 12.98 -2.78 -19.36
N VAL A 25 13.14 -3.21 -18.10
CA VAL A 25 13.88 -4.44 -17.77
C VAL A 25 13.16 -5.41 -16.83
N LEU A 26 12.15 -4.96 -16.09
CA LEU A 26 11.49 -5.76 -15.05
C LEU A 26 10.19 -6.38 -15.57
N ILE A 27 9.25 -5.55 -16.02
CA ILE A 27 7.87 -5.93 -16.40
C ILE A 27 7.61 -5.85 -17.91
N ASN A 28 8.66 -5.73 -18.73
CA ASN A 28 8.56 -5.85 -20.18
C ASN A 28 8.43 -7.30 -20.63
N VAL A 29 8.06 -7.49 -21.90
CA VAL A 29 8.06 -8.81 -22.56
C VAL A 29 9.44 -9.44 -22.46
N GLY A 30 9.50 -10.68 -21.94
CA GLY A 30 10.76 -11.39 -21.69
C GLY A 30 11.63 -10.80 -20.58
N GLY A 31 11.10 -9.84 -19.81
CA GLY A 31 11.78 -9.24 -18.66
C GLY A 31 11.90 -10.19 -17.47
N ILE A 32 12.43 -9.67 -16.37
CA ILE A 32 12.68 -10.47 -15.15
C ILE A 32 11.39 -11.10 -14.61
N ILE A 33 10.27 -10.35 -14.56
CA ILE A 33 9.02 -10.88 -14.01
C ILE A 33 8.48 -12.03 -14.87
N GLU A 34 8.39 -11.86 -16.20
CA GLU A 34 7.89 -12.93 -17.07
C GLU A 34 8.80 -14.16 -17.08
N SER A 35 10.11 -13.99 -16.88
CA SER A 35 11.08 -15.09 -16.94
C SER A 35 11.19 -15.89 -15.64
N CYS A 36 10.89 -15.26 -14.49
CA CYS A 36 11.11 -15.85 -13.17
C CYS A 36 9.82 -16.19 -12.41
N PHE A 37 8.67 -15.66 -12.83
CA PHE A 37 7.38 -15.88 -12.15
C PHE A 37 6.44 -16.75 -12.98
N TRP A 38 5.68 -17.59 -12.28
CA TRP A 38 4.78 -18.58 -12.88
C TRP A 38 3.83 -18.04 -13.97
N PRO A 39 3.18 -16.86 -13.83
CA PRO A 39 2.24 -16.38 -14.85
C PRO A 39 2.91 -16.07 -16.20
N GLY A 40 4.24 -15.93 -16.25
CA GLY A 40 4.97 -15.62 -17.47
C GLY A 40 4.44 -14.37 -18.15
N LYS A 41 4.15 -14.47 -19.46
CA LYS A 41 3.58 -13.39 -20.27
C LYS A 41 2.23 -12.84 -19.78
N TYR A 42 1.53 -13.54 -18.90
CA TYR A 42 0.26 -13.08 -18.32
C TYR A 42 0.44 -12.26 -17.03
N SER A 43 1.68 -12.03 -16.57
CA SER A 43 1.94 -11.38 -15.27
C SER A 43 1.36 -9.97 -15.17
N LEU A 44 1.50 -9.15 -16.24
CA LEU A 44 1.00 -7.78 -16.23
C LEU A 44 -0.52 -7.72 -16.46
N GLU A 45 -1.07 -8.64 -17.25
CA GLU A 45 -2.52 -8.74 -17.45
C GLU A 45 -3.23 -9.10 -16.13
N LEU A 46 -2.67 -10.03 -15.35
CA LEU A 46 -3.21 -10.40 -14.04
C LEU A 46 -3.31 -9.21 -13.08
N SER A 47 -2.29 -8.33 -13.05
CA SER A 47 -2.34 -7.15 -12.19
C SER A 47 -3.34 -6.10 -12.68
N SER A 48 -3.53 -5.96 -13.99
CA SER A 48 -4.58 -5.13 -14.57
C SER A 48 -5.97 -5.62 -14.17
N ASP A 49 -6.20 -6.92 -14.21
CA ASP A 49 -7.45 -7.56 -13.81
C ASP A 49 -7.77 -7.33 -12.32
N VAL A 50 -6.76 -7.46 -11.46
CA VAL A 50 -6.90 -7.18 -10.02
C VAL A 50 -7.17 -5.70 -9.77
N TYR A 51 -6.50 -4.80 -10.51
CA TYR A 51 -6.71 -3.37 -10.39
C TYR A 51 -8.14 -2.98 -10.74
N ASP A 52 -8.66 -3.45 -11.87
CA ASP A 52 -10.03 -3.16 -12.32
C ASP A 52 -11.09 -3.69 -11.34
N LYS A 53 -10.89 -4.90 -10.83
CA LYS A 53 -11.94 -5.61 -10.08
C LYS A 53 -11.91 -5.34 -8.57
N LEU A 54 -10.73 -5.11 -7.99
CA LEU A 54 -10.55 -5.17 -6.53
C LEU A 54 -9.98 -3.89 -5.92
N TRP A 55 -9.20 -3.10 -6.66
CA TRP A 55 -8.49 -1.97 -6.10
C TRP A 55 -9.43 -0.81 -5.72
N ARG A 56 -9.21 -0.25 -4.53
CA ARG A 56 -10.01 0.84 -3.99
C ARG A 56 -9.17 1.73 -3.08
N PHE A 57 -8.98 2.98 -3.48
CA PHE A 57 -8.15 3.95 -2.73
C PHE A 57 -8.55 4.08 -1.26
N ASP A 58 -9.83 4.06 -0.94
CA ASP A 58 -10.34 4.20 0.43
C ASP A 58 -10.05 2.99 1.33
N ARG A 59 -9.60 1.86 0.75
CA ARG A 59 -9.20 0.64 1.47
C ARG A 59 -7.70 0.48 1.61
N GLU A 60 -6.89 1.32 0.99
CA GLU A 60 -5.42 1.21 1.05
C GLU A 60 -4.84 1.75 2.36
N GLY A 61 -5.63 2.48 3.15
CA GLY A 61 -5.26 2.86 4.52
C GLY A 61 -5.25 1.64 5.43
N LEU A 62 -4.19 1.46 6.23
CA LEU A 62 -3.95 0.23 6.98
C LEU A 62 -5.14 -0.21 7.88
N PRO A 63 -5.81 0.69 8.64
CA PRO A 63 -7.00 0.31 9.40
C PRO A 63 -8.12 -0.27 8.54
N ALA A 64 -8.44 0.40 7.42
CA ALA A 64 -9.51 -0.01 6.51
C ALA A 64 -9.18 -1.33 5.81
N ASP A 65 -7.92 -1.52 5.40
CA ASP A 65 -7.42 -2.79 4.84
C ASP A 65 -7.63 -3.95 5.83
N LEU A 66 -7.13 -3.80 7.07
CA LEU A 66 -7.22 -4.84 8.11
C LEU A 66 -8.67 -5.24 8.42
N ILE A 67 -9.58 -4.26 8.52
CA ILE A 67 -11.01 -4.50 8.73
C ILE A 67 -11.62 -5.21 7.51
N SER A 68 -11.32 -4.73 6.30
CA SER A 68 -11.89 -5.30 5.07
C SER A 68 -11.48 -6.77 4.83
N ARG A 69 -10.29 -7.16 5.31
CA ARG A 69 -9.79 -8.54 5.26
C ARG A 69 -10.26 -9.40 6.45
N GLY A 70 -11.01 -8.83 7.39
CA GLY A 70 -11.49 -9.52 8.59
C GLY A 70 -10.41 -9.80 9.64
N LEU A 71 -9.28 -9.08 9.56
CA LEU A 71 -8.16 -9.21 10.49
C LEU A 71 -8.23 -8.23 11.66
N ALA A 72 -9.20 -7.32 11.64
CA ALA A 72 -9.50 -6.40 12.73
C ALA A 72 -11.00 -6.10 12.79
N VAL A 73 -11.44 -5.62 13.94
CA VAL A 73 -12.78 -5.07 14.15
C VAL A 73 -12.63 -3.67 14.74
N GLU A 74 -13.49 -2.74 14.35
CA GLU A 74 -13.54 -1.40 14.95
C GLU A 74 -13.74 -1.51 16.47
N ASP A 75 -12.95 -0.75 17.22
CA ASP A 75 -12.98 -0.72 18.68
C ASP A 75 -12.44 0.64 19.14
N GLU A 76 -13.35 1.58 19.40
CA GLU A 76 -13.01 2.95 19.84
C GLU A 76 -12.23 2.99 21.16
N THR A 77 -12.24 1.90 21.93
CA THR A 77 -11.52 1.81 23.21
C THR A 77 -10.09 1.29 23.05
N ALA A 78 -9.75 0.74 21.88
CA ALA A 78 -8.40 0.27 21.57
C ALA A 78 -7.50 1.43 21.10
N GLU A 79 -6.19 1.30 21.33
CA GLU A 79 -5.19 2.34 21.06
C GLU A 79 -5.26 2.90 19.63
N HIS A 80 -5.43 2.03 18.63
CA HIS A 80 -5.47 2.39 17.21
C HIS A 80 -6.90 2.52 16.65
N GLY A 81 -7.92 2.57 17.53
CA GLY A 81 -9.35 2.59 17.14
C GLY A 81 -9.87 1.27 16.54
N LEU A 82 -9.08 0.20 16.62
CA LEU A 82 -9.45 -1.14 16.19
C LEU A 82 -8.77 -2.19 17.06
N ARG A 83 -9.38 -3.36 17.14
CA ARG A 83 -8.81 -4.55 17.78
C ARG A 83 -8.50 -5.62 16.74
N LEU A 84 -7.26 -6.08 16.72
CA LEU A 84 -6.83 -7.15 15.84
C LEU A 84 -7.47 -8.50 16.21
N THR A 85 -7.83 -9.27 15.20
CA THR A 85 -8.28 -10.67 15.35
C THR A 85 -7.12 -11.57 15.76
N ILE A 86 -5.89 -11.24 15.32
CA ILE A 86 -4.64 -11.89 15.72
C ILE A 86 -3.84 -10.86 16.53
N PRO A 87 -3.79 -10.95 17.87
CA PRO A 87 -3.17 -9.93 18.70
C PRO A 87 -1.68 -9.70 18.41
N ASP A 88 -0.94 -10.78 18.12
CA ASP A 88 0.48 -10.73 17.80
C ASP A 88 0.69 -10.88 16.29
N TYR A 89 0.18 -9.92 15.52
CA TYR A 89 0.41 -9.82 14.07
C TYR A 89 1.45 -8.71 13.81
N PRO A 90 2.74 -9.05 13.61
CA PRO A 90 3.82 -8.06 13.60
C PRO A 90 3.63 -6.94 12.58
N PHE A 91 3.26 -7.28 11.34
CA PHE A 91 3.02 -6.28 10.29
C PHE A 91 1.90 -5.29 10.67
N ALA A 92 0.81 -5.78 11.27
CA ALA A 92 -0.31 -4.93 11.66
C ALA A 92 0.05 -4.06 12.87
N ASN A 93 0.68 -4.64 13.90
CA ASN A 93 1.11 -3.90 15.09
C ASN A 93 2.09 -2.78 14.74
N ASP A 94 3.19 -3.12 14.05
CA ASP A 94 4.21 -2.13 13.66
C ASP A 94 3.63 -1.10 12.68
N GLY A 95 2.79 -1.56 11.75
CA GLY A 95 2.16 -0.69 10.76
C GLY A 95 1.20 0.32 11.38
N LEU A 96 0.42 -0.06 12.39
CA LEU A 96 -0.53 0.82 13.06
C LEU A 96 0.17 1.92 13.86
N MET A 97 1.30 1.60 14.49
CA MET A 97 2.15 2.61 15.13
C MET A 97 2.65 3.68 14.14
N LEU A 98 3.10 3.25 12.95
CA LEU A 98 3.54 4.19 11.90
C LEU A 98 2.37 4.98 11.30
N TRP A 99 1.22 4.32 11.13
CA TRP A 99 0.01 4.96 10.63
C TRP A 99 -0.43 6.11 11.53
N ASP A 100 -0.46 5.90 12.85
CA ASP A 100 -0.86 6.93 13.80
C ASP A 100 0.10 8.11 13.79
N ALA A 101 1.42 7.84 13.77
CA ALA A 101 2.43 8.89 13.68
C ALA A 101 2.30 9.73 12.38
N LEU A 102 2.00 9.09 11.25
CA LEU A 102 1.74 9.79 9.98
C LEU A 102 0.44 10.60 10.04
N LYS A 103 -0.61 10.04 10.63
CA LYS A 103 -1.91 10.71 10.78
C LYS A 103 -1.78 11.96 11.67
N GLU A 104 -1.08 11.86 12.79
CA GLU A 104 -0.77 12.99 13.68
C GLU A 104 -0.02 14.08 12.92
N TRP A 105 1.11 13.73 12.27
CA TRP A 105 1.91 14.67 11.51
C TRP A 105 1.15 15.41 10.40
N VAL A 106 0.28 14.71 9.66
CA VAL A 106 -0.54 15.30 8.58
C VAL A 106 -1.66 16.17 9.14
N THR A 107 -2.20 15.84 10.31
CA THR A 107 -3.32 16.57 10.94
C THR A 107 -2.86 17.83 11.66
N ASP A 108 -1.64 17.83 12.20
CA ASP A 108 -1.03 18.98 12.90
C ASP A 108 -0.51 20.07 11.95
N MET A 109 -0.49 19.82 10.64
CA MET A 109 0.00 20.75 9.60
C MET A 109 -1.03 21.78 9.12
#